data_AF-A0AAP2XMI1-F1
#
_entry.id   AF-A0AAP2XMI1-F1
#
_cell.length_a   1.000
_cell.length_b   1.000
_cell.length_c   1.000
_cell.angle_alpha   90.00
_cell.angle_beta   90.00
_cell.angle_gamma   90.00
#
_symmetry.space_group_name_H-M   'P 1'
#
loop_
_entity.id
_entity.type
_entity.pdbx_description
1 polymer ?
#
loop_
_entity_poly.entity_id
_entity_poly.type
_entity_poly.pdbx_seq_one_letter_code
_entity_poly.pdbx_strand_id
1 'polypeptide(L)'
;MSLIVGSARIDENDNLKNGKAGDQTGKEVSTQAYYTHKKGWYVFRPKSVAHANALALAMKQACNNNKIGYDQNERNGVIAQLKKYGSLDKIARATECDCSSLVRACIIQATGKDVGNITTANEASVLEASGLFEAKKNVIGEGMLYNGDILVTKTKGHTVIVVSGRARNTATTSNISTSKPKSYLSKGDKGNDVKTMQTMLIAVGYSCGSYGADGDFGSSSDKALRKFQEDYGLIVDGKYGAKSKAKLESVYNRKKSSKPLGTYKVTAKSGLYVREGAGTNYDIVPKNKLTKNAQEHAKSNGALRYGTHVTVKEWKNGFARIPSGWVSGDYLKKV
;
A
#
# COMPACT_ATOMS: atom_id res chain seq x y z
N MET A 1 -6.59 -4.33 2.92
CA MET A 1 -5.81 -3.10 2.65
C MET A 1 -6.56 -1.98 3.33
N SER A 2 -5.96 -1.28 4.30
CA SER A 2 -6.63 -0.18 5.01
C SER A 2 -6.81 1.01 4.07
N LEU A 3 -8.00 1.62 4.08
CA LEU A 3 -8.28 2.82 3.31
C LEU A 3 -7.59 4.02 3.99
N ILE A 4 -6.68 4.69 3.29
CA ILE A 4 -5.89 5.83 3.80
C ILE A 4 -6.11 7.04 2.91
N VAL A 5 -6.27 8.19 3.56
CA VAL A 5 -6.39 9.51 2.95
C VAL A 5 -5.24 10.41 3.37
N GLY A 6 -4.83 11.32 2.49
CA GLY A 6 -3.87 12.39 2.80
C GLY A 6 -4.54 13.76 2.72
N SER A 7 -4.13 14.68 3.58
CA SER A 7 -4.64 16.05 3.61
C SER A 7 -3.75 16.99 4.42
N ALA A 8 -3.86 18.29 4.15
CA ALA A 8 -3.39 19.36 5.02
C ALA A 8 -4.51 19.70 6.03
N ARG A 9 -4.22 19.83 7.33
CA ARG A 9 -5.29 19.87 8.36
C ARG A 9 -5.22 21.01 9.37
N ILE A 10 -4.11 21.14 10.09
CA ILE A 10 -3.93 22.06 11.22
C ILE A 10 -2.45 22.39 11.33
N ASP A 11 -2.12 23.60 11.80
CA ASP A 11 -0.74 24.05 12.01
C ASP A 11 -0.14 23.48 13.31
N GLU A 12 1.11 23.83 13.61
CA GLU A 12 1.90 23.31 14.74
C GLU A 12 1.35 23.66 16.13
N ASN A 13 0.37 24.56 16.21
CA ASN A 13 -0.27 25.00 17.44
C ASN A 13 -1.77 24.65 17.49
N ASP A 14 -2.23 23.69 16.68
CA ASP A 14 -3.65 23.37 16.46
C ASP A 14 -4.49 24.57 15.93
N ASN A 15 -3.81 25.59 15.38
CA ASN A 15 -4.44 26.76 14.80
C ASN A 15 -4.61 26.60 13.28
N LEU A 16 -5.28 27.59 12.68
CA LEU A 16 -5.55 27.63 11.25
C LEU A 16 -4.68 28.67 10.51
N LYS A 17 -3.85 29.42 11.23
CA LYS A 17 -3.22 30.68 10.78
C LYS A 17 -1.99 31.02 11.60
N ASN A 18 -1.01 31.65 10.94
CA ASN A 18 0.22 32.19 11.55
C ASN A 18 1.20 31.11 12.02
N GLY A 19 1.14 29.94 11.39
CA GLY A 19 2.09 28.86 11.60
C GLY A 19 3.46 29.19 10.99
N LYS A 20 4.49 28.54 11.47
CA LYS A 20 5.84 28.66 10.90
C LYS A 20 5.94 27.84 9.63
N ALA A 21 6.55 28.42 8.59
CA ALA A 21 6.67 27.77 7.30
C ALA A 21 7.33 26.36 7.34
N GLY A 22 6.71 25.38 6.67
CA GLY A 22 7.06 23.97 6.61
C GLY A 22 6.45 23.15 7.76
N ASP A 23 6.24 21.84 7.55
CA ASP A 23 5.67 20.97 8.60
C ASP A 23 6.64 20.81 9.77
N GLN A 24 6.29 21.42 10.91
CA GLN A 24 7.10 21.37 12.12
C GLN A 24 6.75 20.16 13.00
N THR A 25 5.60 19.51 12.78
CA THR A 25 5.07 18.45 13.66
C THR A 25 5.04 17.06 13.03
N GLY A 26 5.24 16.97 11.72
CA GLY A 26 4.99 15.79 10.91
C GLY A 26 3.50 15.44 10.77
N LYS A 27 2.60 16.37 11.13
CA LYS A 27 1.15 16.15 11.18
C LYS A 27 0.35 17.16 10.37
N GLU A 28 0.96 18.29 9.99
CA GLU A 28 0.27 19.38 9.29
C GLU A 28 -0.21 18.95 7.91
N VAL A 29 0.67 18.29 7.15
CA VAL A 29 0.38 17.63 5.88
C VAL A 29 0.72 16.15 6.02
N SER A 30 -0.29 15.31 6.19
CA SER A 30 -0.02 13.92 6.56
C SER A 30 -1.15 12.96 6.16
N THR A 31 -0.85 11.67 6.24
CA THR A 31 -1.81 10.60 5.95
C THR A 31 -2.51 10.10 7.21
N GLN A 32 -3.74 9.61 7.07
CA GLN A 32 -4.48 8.96 8.15
C GLN A 32 -5.46 7.91 7.60
N ALA A 33 -5.96 7.04 8.47
CA ALA A 33 -7.07 6.16 8.12
C ALA A 33 -8.28 6.98 7.67
N TYR A 34 -9.01 6.47 6.69
CA TYR A 34 -10.26 7.08 6.25
C TYR A 34 -11.28 7.16 7.38
N TYR A 35 -12.09 8.21 7.35
CA TYR A 35 -13.14 8.48 8.32
C TYR A 35 -14.36 9.09 7.62
N THR A 36 -15.53 8.85 8.18
CA THR A 36 -16.75 9.55 7.77
C THR A 36 -16.75 10.95 8.37
N HIS A 37 -17.19 11.94 7.59
CA HIS A 37 -17.27 13.33 8.05
C HIS A 37 -18.73 13.72 8.32
N LYS A 38 -19.00 14.49 9.39
CA LYS A 38 -20.36 14.93 9.77
C LYS A 38 -21.13 15.66 8.66
N LYS A 39 -20.39 16.35 7.77
CA LYS A 39 -20.93 17.06 6.60
C LYS A 39 -21.14 16.15 5.38
N GLY A 40 -20.80 14.87 5.47
CA GLY A 40 -20.76 13.93 4.35
C GLY A 40 -19.64 14.25 3.33
N TRP A 41 -19.35 13.27 2.48
CA TRP A 41 -18.36 13.38 1.41
C TRP A 41 -19.04 13.30 0.03
N TYR A 42 -18.64 14.21 -0.86
CA TYR A 42 -18.66 13.96 -2.29
C TYR A 42 -17.35 13.27 -2.70
N VAL A 43 -17.42 12.40 -3.71
CA VAL A 43 -16.24 11.83 -4.35
C VAL A 43 -16.14 12.32 -5.79
N PHE A 44 -14.96 12.84 -6.12
CA PHE A 44 -14.51 13.21 -7.45
C PHE A 44 -13.49 12.19 -7.91
N ARG A 45 -13.90 11.39 -8.88
CA ARG A 45 -13.08 10.32 -9.43
C ARG A 45 -12.42 10.78 -10.71
N PRO A 46 -11.09 10.78 -10.84
CA PRO A 46 -10.43 11.15 -12.09
C PRO A 46 -10.92 10.30 -13.26
N LYS A 47 -11.12 10.84 -14.46
CA LYS A 47 -11.51 10.03 -15.62
C LYS A 47 -10.42 9.02 -16.01
N SER A 48 -9.15 9.40 -15.78
CA SER A 48 -7.98 8.58 -16.10
C SER A 48 -7.47 7.84 -14.86
N VAL A 49 -7.21 6.54 -15.00
CA VAL A 49 -6.54 5.73 -13.96
C VAL A 49 -5.11 6.22 -13.72
N ALA A 50 -4.43 6.74 -14.75
CA ALA A 50 -3.10 7.33 -14.60
C ALA A 50 -3.17 8.60 -13.73
N HIS A 51 -4.13 9.49 -13.97
CA HIS A 51 -4.34 10.68 -13.14
C HIS A 51 -4.72 10.30 -11.70
N ALA A 52 -5.53 9.26 -11.51
CA ALA A 52 -5.85 8.73 -10.19
C ALA A 52 -4.60 8.25 -9.43
N ASN A 53 -3.76 7.43 -10.05
CA ASN A 53 -2.52 6.97 -9.43
C ASN A 53 -1.54 8.14 -9.18
N ALA A 54 -1.45 9.08 -10.11
CA ALA A 54 -0.61 10.26 -9.98
C ALA A 54 -1.09 11.22 -8.87
N LEU A 55 -2.40 11.40 -8.69
CA LEU A 55 -2.99 12.18 -7.59
C LEU A 55 -2.66 11.55 -6.23
N ALA A 56 -2.84 10.23 -6.12
CA ALA A 56 -2.49 9.49 -4.90
C ALA A 56 -0.99 9.61 -4.57
N LEU A 57 -0.12 9.54 -5.60
CA LEU A 57 1.32 9.71 -5.45
C LEU A 57 1.69 11.14 -5.04
N ALA A 58 1.13 12.15 -5.71
CA ALA A 58 1.37 13.56 -5.41
C ALA A 58 1.01 13.90 -3.96
N MET A 59 -0.13 13.42 -3.48
CA MET A 59 -0.53 13.60 -2.08
C MET A 59 0.43 12.90 -1.10
N LYS A 60 0.89 11.67 -1.41
CA LYS A 60 1.90 11.00 -0.58
C LYS A 60 3.22 11.76 -0.55
N GLN A 61 3.66 12.27 -1.69
CA GLN A 61 4.89 13.05 -1.79
C GLN A 61 4.82 14.32 -0.94
N ALA A 62 3.67 15.02 -0.98
CA ALA A 62 3.47 16.16 -0.10
C ALA A 62 3.46 15.76 1.38
N CYS A 63 2.74 14.70 1.75
CA CYS A 63 2.71 14.21 3.14
C CYS A 63 4.07 13.75 3.67
N ASN A 64 4.99 13.37 2.78
CA ASN A 64 6.34 12.94 3.14
C ASN A 64 7.35 14.09 3.11
N ASN A 65 6.95 15.29 2.67
CA ASN A 65 7.85 16.43 2.56
C ASN A 65 7.61 17.41 3.71
N ASN A 66 8.54 17.41 4.67
CA ASN A 66 8.52 18.32 5.81
C ASN A 66 8.72 19.81 5.46
N LYS A 67 8.92 20.16 4.19
CA LYS A 67 8.97 21.55 3.72
C LYS A 67 7.59 22.11 3.40
N ILE A 68 6.53 21.31 3.45
CA ILE A 68 5.17 21.74 3.14
C ILE A 68 4.36 21.73 4.43
N GLY A 69 4.08 22.91 4.99
CA GLY A 69 3.28 23.11 6.21
C GLY A 69 1.83 23.48 5.91
N TYR A 70 1.07 23.75 6.96
CA TYR A 70 -0.29 24.26 6.88
C TYR A 70 -0.45 25.73 7.35
N ASP A 71 -0.88 26.62 6.46
CA ASP A 71 -1.33 27.99 6.80
C ASP A 71 -2.35 28.50 5.76
N GLN A 72 -3.49 29.03 6.25
CA GLN A 72 -4.51 29.63 5.40
C GLN A 72 -4.13 31.00 4.81
N ASN A 73 -3.24 31.76 5.46
CA ASN A 73 -2.78 33.07 4.99
C ASN A 73 -1.82 32.92 3.80
N GLU A 74 -0.94 31.92 3.84
CA GLU A 74 0.05 31.63 2.80
C GLU A 74 -0.30 30.43 1.90
N ARG A 75 -1.60 30.10 1.84
CA ARG A 75 -2.14 28.91 1.15
C ARG A 75 -1.58 28.62 -0.26
N ASN A 76 -1.20 29.63 -1.03
CA ASN A 76 -0.71 29.44 -2.40
C ASN A 76 0.81 29.22 -2.50
N GLY A 77 1.55 29.23 -1.38
CA GLY A 77 3.00 29.03 -1.37
C GLY A 77 3.40 27.72 -2.05
N VAL A 78 2.69 26.62 -1.73
CA VAL A 78 2.95 25.30 -2.31
C VAL A 78 2.85 25.29 -3.84
N ILE A 79 1.96 26.10 -4.42
CA ILE A 79 1.80 26.20 -5.88
C ILE A 79 3.01 26.89 -6.51
N ALA A 80 3.51 27.95 -5.88
CA ALA A 80 4.70 28.66 -6.35
C ALA A 80 5.94 27.76 -6.27
N GLN A 81 6.11 27.01 -5.17
CA GLN A 81 7.21 26.06 -5.03
C GLN A 81 7.08 24.88 -6.00
N LEU A 82 5.88 24.34 -6.20
CA LEU A 82 5.65 23.27 -7.18
C LEU A 82 6.07 23.69 -8.59
N LYS A 83 5.70 24.90 -9.01
CA LYS A 83 6.12 25.44 -10.32
C LYS A 83 7.64 25.60 -10.43
N LYS A 84 8.32 25.90 -9.32
CA LYS A 84 9.78 26.06 -9.27
C LYS A 84 10.54 24.74 -9.26
N TYR A 85 10.11 23.77 -8.45
CA TYR A 85 10.82 22.50 -8.23
C TYR A 85 10.30 21.33 -9.09
N GLY A 86 9.17 21.51 -9.78
CA GLY A 86 8.58 20.55 -10.70
C GLY A 86 7.79 19.41 -10.04
N SER A 87 8.06 19.08 -8.77
CA SER A 87 7.30 18.11 -8.01
C SER A 87 7.31 18.39 -6.50
N LEU A 88 6.26 17.94 -5.82
CA LEU A 88 6.00 18.14 -4.39
C LEU A 88 7.09 17.51 -3.52
N ASP A 89 7.68 16.38 -3.92
CA ASP A 89 8.80 15.74 -3.19
C ASP A 89 10.11 16.52 -3.30
N LYS A 90 10.26 17.36 -4.33
CA LYS A 90 11.47 18.16 -4.58
C LYS A 90 11.42 19.56 -3.98
N ILE A 91 10.29 19.96 -3.38
CA ILE A 91 10.18 21.27 -2.74
C ILE A 91 11.19 21.32 -1.59
N ALA A 92 12.26 22.10 -1.79
CA ALA A 92 13.34 22.22 -0.83
C ALA A 92 13.21 23.47 0.07
N ARG A 93 12.38 24.44 -0.34
CA ARG A 93 12.09 25.65 0.44
C ARG A 93 10.80 25.46 1.22
N ALA A 94 10.86 25.78 2.52
CA ALA A 94 9.70 25.78 3.39
C ALA A 94 8.56 26.62 2.78
N THR A 95 7.35 26.09 2.82
CA THR A 95 6.19 26.69 2.20
C THR A 95 4.92 26.20 2.85
N GLU A 96 3.86 27.00 2.73
CA GLU A 96 2.56 26.69 3.28
C GLU A 96 1.53 26.29 2.24
N CYS A 97 0.51 25.59 2.73
CA CYS A 97 -0.71 25.29 2.01
C CYS A 97 -1.92 25.28 2.94
N ASP A 98 -3.12 25.35 2.37
CA ASP A 98 -4.35 24.89 3.01
C ASP A 98 -4.81 23.57 2.36
N CYS A 99 -5.87 22.97 2.90
CA CYS A 99 -6.39 21.70 2.38
C CYS A 99 -6.71 21.74 0.88
N SER A 100 -7.36 22.81 0.42
CA SER A 100 -7.77 22.97 -0.98
C SER A 100 -6.64 23.32 -1.95
N SER A 101 -5.67 24.13 -1.53
CA SER A 101 -4.50 24.50 -2.32
C SER A 101 -3.50 23.35 -2.40
N LEU A 102 -3.42 22.49 -1.37
CA LEU A 102 -2.68 21.22 -1.48
C LEU A 102 -3.32 20.29 -2.52
N VAL A 103 -4.66 20.17 -2.52
CA VAL A 103 -5.37 19.39 -3.55
C VAL A 103 -5.12 19.97 -4.93
N ARG A 104 -5.15 21.31 -5.09
CA ARG A 104 -4.79 21.98 -6.34
C ARG A 104 -3.38 21.65 -6.79
N ALA A 105 -2.40 21.69 -5.88
CA ALA A 105 -1.01 21.32 -6.17
C ALA A 105 -0.91 19.87 -6.65
N CYS A 106 -1.63 18.95 -5.99
CA CYS A 106 -1.70 17.55 -6.42
C CYS A 106 -2.31 17.42 -7.82
N ILE A 107 -3.36 18.18 -8.16
CA ILE A 107 -3.98 18.17 -9.50
C ILE A 107 -3.00 18.69 -10.56
N ILE A 108 -2.32 19.80 -10.28
CA ILE A 108 -1.30 20.37 -11.19
C ILE A 108 -0.22 19.32 -11.46
N GLN A 109 0.34 18.71 -10.43
CA GLN A 109 1.38 17.71 -10.60
C GLN A 109 0.87 16.45 -11.33
N ALA A 110 -0.34 15.99 -11.01
CA ALA A 110 -0.87 14.74 -11.55
C ALA A 110 -1.35 14.85 -13.00
N THR A 111 -1.77 16.03 -13.44
CA THR A 111 -2.44 16.23 -14.74
C THR A 111 -1.75 17.25 -15.64
N GLY A 112 -0.81 18.03 -15.10
CA GLY A 112 -0.23 19.19 -15.78
C GLY A 112 -1.20 20.37 -15.94
N LYS A 113 -2.44 20.26 -15.46
CA LYS A 113 -3.47 21.32 -15.58
C LYS A 113 -3.71 22.01 -14.25
N ASP A 114 -3.76 23.33 -14.29
CA ASP A 114 -4.19 24.15 -13.16
C ASP A 114 -5.70 24.40 -13.29
N VAL A 115 -6.47 23.87 -12.32
CA VAL A 115 -7.93 24.04 -12.26
C VAL A 115 -8.36 25.42 -11.76
N GLY A 116 -7.40 26.29 -11.44
CA GLY A 116 -7.65 27.62 -10.89
C GLY A 116 -7.79 27.60 -9.37
N ASN A 117 -8.18 28.76 -8.81
CA ASN A 117 -8.28 28.92 -7.37
C ASN A 117 -9.47 28.13 -6.79
N ILE A 118 -9.16 27.10 -6.02
CA ILE A 118 -10.14 26.31 -5.28
C ILE A 118 -10.04 26.57 -3.78
N THR A 119 -11.18 26.49 -3.11
CA THR A 119 -11.42 26.57 -1.67
C THR A 119 -12.45 25.49 -1.34
N THR A 120 -12.55 25.05 -0.09
CA THR A 120 -13.58 24.05 0.27
C THR A 120 -15.03 24.51 0.04
N ALA A 121 -15.27 25.80 -0.28
CA ALA A 121 -16.58 26.32 -0.66
C ALA A 121 -16.90 26.16 -2.15
N ASN A 122 -15.92 26.28 -3.05
CA ASN A 122 -16.12 26.24 -4.51
C ASN A 122 -15.47 25.03 -5.20
N GLU A 123 -14.66 24.25 -4.48
CA GLU A 123 -13.89 23.12 -5.02
C GLU A 123 -14.76 22.14 -5.79
N ALA A 124 -15.91 21.75 -5.25
CA ALA A 124 -16.82 20.83 -5.93
C ALA A 124 -17.21 21.34 -7.34
N SER A 125 -17.65 22.60 -7.44
CA SER A 125 -18.06 23.20 -8.71
C SER A 125 -16.90 23.34 -9.69
N VAL A 126 -15.70 23.68 -9.20
CA VAL A 126 -14.50 23.81 -10.05
C VAL A 126 -14.04 22.45 -10.57
N LEU A 127 -14.07 21.40 -9.75
CA LEU A 127 -13.72 20.04 -10.17
C LEU A 127 -14.72 19.52 -11.22
N GLU A 128 -16.02 19.81 -11.08
CA GLU A 128 -17.04 19.49 -12.11
C GLU A 128 -16.74 20.22 -13.42
N ALA A 129 -16.43 21.51 -13.37
CA ALA A 129 -16.13 22.32 -14.55
C ALA A 129 -14.79 21.95 -15.24
N SER A 130 -13.84 21.37 -14.51
CA SER A 130 -12.50 21.05 -15.03
C SER A 130 -12.48 20.01 -16.16
N GLY A 131 -13.54 19.20 -16.26
CA GLY A 131 -13.61 18.07 -17.19
C GLY A 131 -12.65 16.90 -16.88
N LEU A 132 -11.86 16.99 -15.80
CA LEU A 132 -10.87 15.98 -15.41
C LEU A 132 -11.46 14.79 -14.64
N PHE A 133 -12.64 14.97 -14.05
CA PHE A 133 -13.28 14.01 -13.16
C PHE A 133 -14.60 13.47 -13.76
N GLU A 134 -14.95 12.25 -13.40
CA GLU A 134 -16.29 11.71 -13.58
C GLU A 134 -17.32 12.58 -12.85
N ALA A 135 -18.60 12.37 -13.17
CA ALA A 135 -19.69 13.02 -12.44
C ALA A 135 -19.56 12.79 -10.93
N LYS A 136 -19.74 13.87 -10.16
CA LYS A 136 -19.71 13.89 -8.70
C LYS A 136 -20.66 12.84 -8.13
N LYS A 137 -20.19 12.03 -7.17
CA LYS A 137 -21.02 11.01 -6.49
C LYS A 137 -21.02 11.25 -4.99
N ASN A 138 -22.08 10.82 -4.31
CA ASN A 138 -22.11 10.77 -2.85
C ASN A 138 -21.30 9.57 -2.36
N VAL A 139 -20.48 9.74 -1.31
CA VAL A 139 -19.85 8.61 -0.64
C VAL A 139 -20.87 7.93 0.27
N ILE A 140 -21.18 6.67 -0.02
CA ILE A 140 -22.12 5.84 0.75
C ILE A 140 -21.44 4.71 1.54
N GLY A 141 -20.13 4.52 1.36
CA GLY A 141 -19.33 3.56 2.12
C GLY A 141 -17.88 3.50 1.63
N GLU A 142 -16.96 3.09 2.49
CA GLU A 142 -15.52 3.01 2.17
C GLU A 142 -15.20 2.08 0.99
N GLY A 143 -16.05 1.07 0.74
CA GLY A 143 -15.88 0.12 -0.36
C GLY A 143 -15.96 0.74 -1.75
N MET A 144 -16.46 1.97 -1.90
CA MET A 144 -16.53 2.61 -3.22
C MET A 144 -15.29 3.43 -3.58
N LEU A 145 -14.34 3.58 -2.66
CA LEU A 145 -13.23 4.52 -2.77
C LEU A 145 -11.97 3.86 -3.36
N TYR A 146 -11.37 4.56 -4.32
CA TYR A 146 -10.17 4.12 -5.03
C TYR A 146 -9.03 5.10 -4.87
N ASN A 147 -7.81 4.63 -5.14
CA ASN A 147 -6.63 5.52 -5.24
C ASN A 147 -6.92 6.73 -6.13
N GLY A 148 -6.59 7.92 -5.64
CA GLY A 148 -6.72 9.18 -6.37
C GLY A 148 -8.12 9.79 -6.37
N ASP A 149 -9.11 9.15 -5.74
CA ASP A 149 -10.39 9.79 -5.48
C ASP A 149 -10.17 11.01 -4.58
N ILE A 150 -10.69 12.17 -4.99
CA ILE A 150 -10.71 13.40 -4.18
C ILE A 150 -12.03 13.44 -3.44
N LEU A 151 -12.00 13.56 -2.12
CA LEU A 151 -13.19 13.67 -1.29
C LEU A 151 -13.33 15.10 -0.81
N VAL A 152 -14.48 15.71 -1.09
CA VAL A 152 -14.79 17.09 -0.73
C VAL A 152 -16.02 17.08 0.16
N THR A 153 -16.01 17.80 1.29
CA THR A 153 -17.19 17.86 2.15
C THR A 153 -18.38 18.51 1.42
N LYS A 154 -19.61 18.06 1.67
CA LYS A 154 -20.80 18.57 0.95
C LYS A 154 -21.07 20.06 1.17
N THR A 155 -20.60 20.60 2.28
CA THR A 155 -20.57 22.03 2.59
C THR A 155 -19.14 22.43 2.95
N LYS A 156 -18.82 23.74 2.89
CA LYS A 156 -17.48 24.27 3.21
C LYS A 156 -16.92 23.63 4.48
N GLY A 157 -15.77 22.97 4.37
CA GLY A 157 -15.25 22.16 5.47
C GLY A 157 -13.85 21.65 5.21
N HIS A 158 -13.73 20.53 4.51
CA HIS A 158 -12.46 19.82 4.35
C HIS A 158 -12.38 19.11 3.00
N THR A 159 -11.17 18.84 2.55
CA THR A 159 -10.90 18.04 1.35
C THR A 159 -9.71 17.10 1.59
N VAL A 160 -9.79 15.89 1.05
CA VAL A 160 -8.76 14.86 1.20
C VAL A 160 -8.58 14.08 -0.11
N ILE A 161 -7.42 13.46 -0.30
CA ILE A 161 -7.17 12.55 -1.42
C ILE A 161 -6.95 11.13 -0.90
N VAL A 162 -7.58 10.14 -1.52
CA VAL A 162 -7.35 8.72 -1.21
C VAL A 162 -5.98 8.29 -1.72
N VAL A 163 -5.05 8.02 -0.80
CA VAL A 163 -3.66 7.65 -1.09
C VAL A 163 -3.43 6.13 -1.07
N SER A 164 -4.29 5.39 -0.38
CA SER A 164 -4.28 3.92 -0.37
C SER A 164 -5.70 3.41 -0.20
N GLY A 165 -6.39 3.14 -1.31
CA GLY A 165 -7.70 2.52 -1.39
C GLY A 165 -7.70 1.39 -2.42
N ARG A 166 -8.87 1.08 -3.00
CA ARG A 166 -8.96 0.04 -4.03
C ARG A 166 -8.18 0.45 -5.28
N ALA A 167 -7.53 -0.53 -5.93
CA ALA A 167 -6.91 -0.31 -7.22
C ALA A 167 -7.99 -0.16 -8.30
N ARG A 168 -7.88 0.84 -9.17
CA ARG A 168 -8.72 0.93 -10.37
C ARG A 168 -8.10 0.10 -11.47
N ASN A 169 -8.84 -0.89 -11.95
CA ASN A 169 -8.52 -1.56 -13.19
C ASN A 169 -8.79 -0.58 -14.35
N THR A 170 -7.87 -0.51 -15.30
CA THR A 170 -7.97 0.32 -16.51
C THR A 170 -9.21 -0.06 -17.31
N ALA A 171 -10.26 0.75 -17.24
CA ALA A 171 -11.21 0.85 -18.33
C ALA A 171 -10.54 1.69 -19.42
N THR A 172 -10.23 1.04 -20.52
CA THR A 172 -9.55 1.58 -21.69
C THR A 172 -10.43 2.63 -22.36
N THR A 173 -10.02 3.90 -22.34
CA THR A 173 -10.40 4.85 -23.39
C THR A 173 -9.17 5.65 -23.78
N SER A 174 -8.71 5.34 -24.98
CA SER A 174 -7.53 5.84 -25.67
C SER A 174 -7.70 7.30 -26.12
N ASN A 175 -6.61 8.08 -26.12
CA ASN A 175 -6.12 8.78 -27.32
C ASN A 175 -4.73 9.43 -27.07
N ILE A 176 -3.65 8.72 -27.44
CA ILE A 176 -2.64 9.01 -28.50
C ILE A 176 -1.70 10.20 -28.24
N SER A 177 -0.43 9.88 -27.94
CA SER A 177 0.71 10.34 -28.76
C SER A 177 1.49 9.10 -29.21
N THR A 178 1.20 8.69 -30.45
CA THR A 178 1.89 7.71 -31.30
C THR A 178 2.98 6.83 -30.67
N SER A 179 2.60 5.88 -29.83
CA SER A 179 3.04 4.47 -29.87
C SER A 179 2.29 3.68 -28.79
N LYS A 180 1.78 2.49 -29.17
CA LYS A 180 0.93 1.61 -28.38
C LYS A 180 1.47 1.40 -26.93
N PRO A 181 0.68 1.66 -25.86
CA PRO A 181 1.17 1.50 -24.49
C PRO A 181 1.51 0.04 -24.23
N LYS A 182 2.78 -0.21 -23.92
CA LYS A 182 3.35 -1.52 -23.64
C LYS A 182 2.76 -2.03 -22.32
N SER A 183 1.98 -3.11 -22.36
CA SER A 183 1.31 -3.70 -21.19
C SER A 183 2.21 -4.60 -20.33
N TYR A 184 3.53 -4.51 -20.54
CA TYR A 184 4.54 -5.37 -19.95
C TYR A 184 5.86 -4.60 -19.85
N LEU A 185 6.69 -4.93 -18.86
CA LEU A 185 8.09 -4.53 -18.87
C LEU A 185 8.91 -5.53 -19.69
N SER A 186 9.98 -5.08 -20.33
CA SER A 186 10.92 -5.91 -21.06
C SER A 186 12.28 -5.21 -21.16
N LYS A 187 13.26 -5.91 -21.71
CA LYS A 187 14.62 -5.39 -21.89
C LYS A 187 14.62 -3.98 -22.50
N GLY A 188 15.38 -3.08 -21.87
CA GLY A 188 15.50 -1.67 -22.24
C GLY A 188 14.58 -0.71 -21.47
N ASP A 189 13.53 -1.23 -20.81
CA ASP A 189 12.66 -0.40 -19.96
C ASP A 189 13.40 0.03 -18.68
N LYS A 190 13.05 1.19 -18.11
CA LYS A 190 13.68 1.75 -16.90
C LYS A 190 12.66 2.31 -15.92
N GLY A 191 13.01 2.38 -14.64
CA GLY A 191 12.25 3.07 -13.60
C GLY A 191 11.75 2.18 -12.45
N ASN A 192 10.85 2.73 -11.63
CA ASN A 192 10.43 2.10 -10.37
C ASN A 192 9.72 0.76 -10.54
N ASP A 193 8.99 0.57 -11.65
CA ASP A 193 8.32 -0.70 -11.94
C ASP A 193 9.33 -1.82 -12.23
N VAL A 194 10.41 -1.50 -12.96
CA VAL A 194 11.53 -2.41 -13.20
C VAL A 194 12.23 -2.75 -11.89
N LYS A 195 12.52 -1.73 -11.07
CA LYS A 195 13.15 -1.91 -9.75
C LYS A 195 12.32 -2.81 -8.83
N THR A 196 11.00 -2.66 -8.87
CA THR A 196 10.07 -3.49 -8.10
C THR A 196 10.10 -4.94 -8.56
N MET A 197 10.04 -5.18 -9.88
CA MET A 197 10.16 -6.52 -10.46
C MET A 197 11.49 -7.17 -10.09
N GLN A 198 12.62 -6.46 -10.25
CA GLN A 198 13.95 -6.95 -9.89
C GLN A 198 14.03 -7.31 -8.40
N THR A 199 13.51 -6.45 -7.52
CA THR A 199 13.47 -6.71 -6.07
C THR A 199 12.75 -8.01 -5.75
N MET A 200 11.59 -8.25 -6.38
CA MET A 200 10.82 -9.48 -6.17
C MET A 200 11.54 -10.70 -6.76
N LEU A 201 12.12 -10.61 -7.96
CA LEU A 201 12.89 -11.69 -8.59
C LEU A 201 14.07 -12.10 -7.71
N ILE A 202 14.87 -11.14 -7.25
CA ILE A 202 16.00 -11.38 -6.34
C ILE A 202 15.50 -12.02 -5.05
N ALA A 203 14.45 -11.47 -4.44
CA ALA A 203 13.89 -12.00 -3.21
C ALA A 203 13.42 -13.45 -3.36
N VAL A 204 12.87 -13.85 -4.51
CA VAL A 204 12.44 -15.23 -4.76
C VAL A 204 13.54 -16.13 -5.32
N GLY A 205 14.77 -15.63 -5.50
CA GLY A 205 15.96 -16.42 -5.78
C GLY A 205 16.55 -16.27 -7.19
N TYR A 206 16.06 -15.33 -7.99
CA TYR A 206 16.51 -15.09 -9.36
C TYR A 206 17.39 -13.83 -9.38
N SER A 207 18.70 -14.03 -9.49
CA SER A 207 19.66 -12.91 -9.53
C SER A 207 19.49 -12.05 -10.78
N CYS A 208 19.35 -10.74 -10.59
CA CYS A 208 19.32 -9.75 -11.67
C CYS A 208 20.72 -9.20 -12.03
N GLY A 209 21.80 -9.87 -11.61
CA GLY A 209 23.19 -9.45 -11.84
C GLY A 209 23.80 -8.73 -10.64
N SER A 210 25.04 -8.24 -10.79
CA SER A 210 25.84 -7.62 -9.72
C SER A 210 25.23 -6.33 -9.18
N TYR A 211 24.52 -5.57 -10.00
CA TYR A 211 23.89 -4.30 -9.62
C TYR A 211 22.53 -4.46 -8.90
N GLY A 212 22.00 -5.69 -8.83
CA GLY A 212 20.78 -5.99 -8.09
C GLY A 212 19.53 -5.32 -8.68
N ALA A 213 18.75 -4.65 -7.83
CA ALA A 213 17.54 -3.92 -8.22
C ALA A 213 17.86 -2.44 -8.48
N ASP A 214 18.48 -2.17 -9.63
CA ASP A 214 18.93 -0.83 -10.06
C ASP A 214 17.85 -0.02 -10.79
N GLY A 215 16.77 -0.67 -11.25
CA GLY A 215 15.71 -0.05 -12.03
C GLY A 215 15.97 -0.01 -13.53
N ASP A 216 17.04 -0.66 -14.02
CA ASP A 216 17.36 -0.79 -15.44
C ASP A 216 17.10 -2.23 -15.92
N PHE A 217 16.19 -2.41 -16.88
CA PHE A 217 15.86 -3.74 -17.39
C PHE A 217 16.92 -4.19 -18.40
N GLY A 218 18.11 -4.54 -17.89
CA GLY A 218 19.24 -5.03 -18.67
C GLY A 218 19.18 -6.53 -19.01
N SER A 219 20.23 -7.03 -19.65
CA SER A 219 20.36 -8.45 -20.05
C SER A 219 20.22 -9.42 -18.86
N SER A 220 20.75 -9.05 -17.69
CA SER A 220 20.69 -9.89 -16.50
C SER A 220 19.27 -10.00 -15.94
N SER A 221 18.48 -8.92 -15.97
CA SER A 221 17.06 -8.94 -15.57
C SER A 221 16.20 -9.73 -16.56
N ASP A 222 16.49 -9.66 -17.87
CA ASP A 222 15.81 -10.47 -18.89
C ASP A 222 16.07 -11.97 -18.69
N LYS A 223 17.33 -12.35 -18.45
CA LYS A 223 17.69 -13.73 -18.13
C LYS A 223 16.98 -14.23 -16.86
N ALA A 224 16.95 -13.41 -15.81
CA ALA A 224 16.27 -13.73 -14.56
C ALA A 224 14.76 -13.94 -14.76
N LEU A 225 14.11 -13.05 -15.51
CA LEU A 225 12.68 -13.14 -15.79
C LEU A 225 12.35 -14.37 -16.64
N ARG A 226 13.13 -14.66 -17.69
CA ARG A 226 12.91 -15.84 -18.55
C ARG A 226 13.07 -17.13 -17.76
N LYS A 227 14.08 -17.22 -16.89
CA LYS A 227 14.24 -18.38 -15.99
C LYS A 227 13.05 -18.53 -15.05
N PHE A 228 12.57 -17.43 -14.48
CA PHE A 228 11.36 -17.45 -13.65
C PHE A 228 10.12 -17.91 -14.44
N GLN A 229 9.96 -17.45 -15.68
CA GLN A 229 8.87 -17.89 -16.55
C GLN A 229 8.94 -19.40 -16.82
N GLU A 230 10.13 -19.91 -17.15
CA GLU A 230 10.39 -21.33 -17.37
C GLU A 230 10.06 -22.17 -16.12
N ASP A 231 10.60 -21.82 -14.96
CA ASP A 231 10.45 -22.59 -13.72
C ASP A 231 9.00 -22.68 -13.23
N TYR A 232 8.15 -21.73 -13.64
CA TYR A 232 6.75 -21.67 -13.26
C TYR A 232 5.78 -21.99 -14.40
N GLY A 233 6.25 -22.53 -15.53
CA GLY A 233 5.42 -22.98 -16.64
C GLY A 233 4.68 -21.84 -17.35
N LEU A 234 5.27 -20.65 -17.39
CA LEU A 234 4.75 -19.48 -18.09
C LEU A 234 5.33 -19.42 -19.52
N ILE A 235 4.73 -18.57 -20.36
CA ILE A 235 5.30 -18.25 -21.67
C ILE A 235 6.65 -17.54 -21.46
N VAL A 236 7.74 -18.10 -21.99
CA VAL A 236 9.12 -17.59 -21.83
C VAL A 236 9.42 -16.51 -22.87
N ASP A 237 8.65 -15.42 -22.84
CA ASP A 237 8.79 -14.31 -23.77
C ASP A 237 9.71 -13.18 -23.27
N GLY A 238 10.16 -13.24 -22.02
CA GLY A 238 10.94 -12.18 -21.36
C GLY A 238 10.14 -10.90 -21.15
N LYS A 239 8.81 -11.00 -21.17
CA LYS A 239 7.89 -9.88 -20.93
C LYS A 239 7.27 -10.03 -19.55
N TYR A 240 7.47 -9.02 -18.71
CA TYR A 240 6.82 -8.92 -17.40
C TYR A 240 5.40 -8.38 -17.56
N GLY A 241 4.55 -9.18 -18.19
CA GLY A 241 3.12 -8.91 -18.35
C GLY A 241 2.31 -9.43 -17.16
N ALA A 242 0.98 -9.32 -17.26
CA ALA A 242 0.04 -9.63 -16.18
C ALA A 242 0.23 -11.03 -15.56
N LYS A 243 0.48 -12.06 -16.39
CA LYS A 243 0.68 -13.44 -15.92
C LYS A 243 1.98 -13.60 -15.11
N SER A 244 3.09 -13.09 -15.64
CA SER A 244 4.39 -13.08 -14.96
C SER A 244 4.32 -12.32 -13.63
N LYS A 245 3.67 -11.15 -13.65
CA LYS A 245 3.47 -10.31 -12.47
C LYS A 245 2.66 -11.00 -11.37
N ALA A 246 1.48 -11.51 -11.70
CA ALA A 246 0.63 -12.20 -10.74
C ALA A 246 1.34 -13.41 -10.11
N LYS A 247 2.09 -14.18 -10.92
CA LYS A 247 2.85 -15.32 -10.43
C LYS A 247 3.99 -14.88 -9.51
N LEU A 248 4.77 -13.88 -9.90
CA LEU A 248 5.90 -13.38 -9.12
C LEU A 248 5.45 -12.81 -7.77
N GLU A 249 4.39 -12.00 -7.77
CA GLU A 249 3.79 -11.48 -6.53
C GLU A 249 3.30 -12.61 -5.62
N SER A 250 2.67 -13.66 -6.17
CA SER A 250 2.22 -14.82 -5.40
C SER A 250 3.39 -15.55 -4.72
N VAL A 251 4.47 -15.82 -5.47
CA VAL A 251 5.67 -16.49 -4.95
C VAL A 251 6.39 -15.61 -3.93
N TYR A 252 6.53 -14.33 -4.21
CA TYR A 252 7.13 -13.35 -3.31
C TYR A 252 6.36 -13.23 -1.99
N ASN A 253 5.03 -13.10 -2.06
CA ASN A 253 4.18 -13.03 -0.87
C ASN A 253 4.18 -14.33 -0.08
N ARG A 254 4.28 -15.49 -0.75
CA ARG A 254 4.45 -16.79 -0.08
C ARG A 254 5.77 -16.86 0.67
N LYS A 255 6.87 -16.40 0.06
CA LYS A 255 8.20 -16.37 0.69
C LYS A 255 8.24 -15.37 1.85
N LYS A 256 7.66 -14.18 1.68
CA LYS A 256 7.56 -13.13 2.71
C LYS A 256 6.65 -13.52 3.88
N SER A 257 5.55 -14.22 3.63
CA SER A 257 4.58 -14.65 4.65
C SER A 257 4.94 -15.97 5.33
N SER A 258 6.00 -16.64 4.90
CA SER A 258 6.44 -17.89 5.54
C SER A 258 6.98 -17.58 6.93
N LYS A 259 6.20 -17.88 7.97
CA LYS A 259 6.72 -17.93 9.34
C LYS A 259 7.86 -18.97 9.35
N PRO A 260 9.00 -18.68 9.99
CA PRO A 260 10.13 -19.59 9.94
C PRO A 260 9.77 -20.97 10.53
N LEU A 261 10.40 -22.02 10.00
CA LEU A 261 10.33 -23.34 10.61
C LEU A 261 11.37 -23.45 11.74
N GLY A 262 11.30 -24.53 12.51
CA GLY A 262 12.27 -24.82 13.57
C GLY A 262 11.62 -24.88 14.95
N THR A 263 12.39 -24.57 15.99
CA THR A 263 11.95 -24.75 17.37
C THR A 263 11.18 -23.54 17.87
N TYR A 264 10.01 -23.81 18.44
CA TYR A 264 9.13 -22.83 19.04
C TYR A 264 8.80 -23.23 20.47
N LYS A 265 8.56 -22.24 21.33
CA LYS A 265 8.14 -22.42 22.71
C LYS A 265 6.65 -22.11 22.83
N VAL A 266 5.91 -23.00 23.50
CA VAL A 266 4.49 -22.81 23.82
C VAL A 266 4.34 -21.70 24.87
N THR A 267 3.52 -20.68 24.58
CA THR A 267 3.27 -19.54 25.46
C THR A 267 1.90 -19.57 26.15
N ALA A 268 1.05 -20.55 25.82
CA ALA A 268 -0.26 -20.73 26.46
C ALA A 268 -0.11 -21.19 27.92
N LYS A 269 -0.47 -20.33 28.89
CA LYS A 269 -0.43 -20.65 30.32
C LYS A 269 -1.44 -21.75 30.70
N SER A 270 -2.63 -21.72 30.11
CA SER A 270 -3.68 -22.73 30.32
C SER A 270 -3.40 -24.07 29.64
N GLY A 271 -2.37 -24.15 28.78
CA GLY A 271 -2.02 -25.32 27.98
C GLY A 271 -2.53 -25.22 26.55
N LEU A 272 -1.82 -25.83 25.61
CA LEU A 272 -2.10 -25.76 24.17
C LEU A 272 -2.51 -27.13 23.62
N TYR A 273 -3.75 -27.24 23.15
CA TYR A 273 -4.25 -28.48 22.54
C TYR A 273 -3.67 -28.71 21.15
N VAL A 274 -3.33 -29.98 20.89
CA VAL A 274 -2.96 -30.47 19.57
C VAL A 274 -4.21 -30.96 18.85
N ARG A 275 -4.34 -30.68 17.57
CA ARG A 275 -5.50 -30.99 16.72
C ARG A 275 -5.11 -31.82 15.51
N GLU A 276 -6.06 -32.56 14.96
CA GLU A 276 -5.82 -33.40 13.78
C GLU A 276 -5.60 -32.58 12.50
N GLY A 277 -6.09 -31.34 12.46
CA GLY A 277 -5.94 -30.45 11.31
C GLY A 277 -5.72 -28.98 11.68
N ALA A 278 -5.43 -28.17 10.65
CA ALA A 278 -5.10 -26.75 10.75
C ALA A 278 -6.35 -25.88 10.93
N GLY A 279 -6.95 -25.91 12.12
CA GLY A 279 -8.14 -25.13 12.47
C GLY A 279 -8.79 -25.57 13.78
N THR A 280 -9.63 -24.72 14.37
CA THR A 280 -10.40 -25.03 15.59
C THR A 280 -11.52 -26.05 15.38
N ASN A 281 -11.93 -26.26 14.12
CA ASN A 281 -13.00 -27.18 13.74
C ASN A 281 -12.53 -28.65 13.68
N TYR A 282 -11.22 -28.90 13.79
CA TYR A 282 -10.67 -30.25 13.84
C TYR A 282 -10.61 -30.76 15.27
N ASP A 283 -10.82 -32.07 15.41
CA ASP A 283 -10.78 -32.76 16.70
C ASP A 283 -9.44 -32.60 17.41
N ILE A 284 -9.50 -32.60 18.74
CA ILE A 284 -8.33 -32.58 19.61
C ILE A 284 -7.70 -33.98 19.61
N VAL A 285 -6.40 -34.04 19.36
CA VAL A 285 -5.64 -35.30 19.44
C VAL A 285 -5.57 -35.73 20.91
N PRO A 286 -6.14 -36.90 21.27
CA PRO A 286 -6.10 -37.39 22.65
C PRO A 286 -4.66 -37.70 23.06
N LYS A 287 -4.37 -37.59 24.36
CA LYS A 287 -3.01 -37.71 24.90
C LYS A 287 -2.29 -38.98 24.43
N ASN A 288 -2.98 -40.12 24.43
CA ASN A 288 -2.44 -41.42 24.02
C ASN A 288 -2.00 -41.49 22.54
N LYS A 289 -2.51 -40.60 21.68
CA LYS A 289 -2.13 -40.49 20.27
C LYS A 289 -1.01 -39.48 20.00
N LEU A 290 -0.57 -38.72 21.01
CA LEU A 290 0.60 -37.84 20.90
C LEU A 290 1.89 -38.67 20.86
N THR A 291 2.97 -38.11 20.33
CA THR A 291 4.32 -38.73 20.44
C THR A 291 4.73 -38.89 21.92
N LYS A 292 5.55 -39.91 22.26
CA LYS A 292 5.99 -40.16 23.65
C LYS A 292 6.53 -38.91 24.34
N ASN A 293 7.43 -38.18 23.67
CA ASN A 293 7.98 -36.92 24.19
C ASN A 293 6.89 -35.85 24.42
N ALA A 294 5.94 -35.72 23.50
CA ALA A 294 4.82 -34.80 23.69
C ALA A 294 3.92 -35.21 24.87
N GLN A 295 3.76 -36.51 25.14
CA GLN A 295 2.98 -37.01 26.29
C GLN A 295 3.62 -36.63 27.63
N GLU A 296 4.96 -36.69 27.72
CA GLU A 296 5.75 -36.29 28.90
C GLU A 296 5.60 -34.78 29.20
N HIS A 297 5.53 -33.97 28.14
CA HIS A 297 5.36 -32.52 28.23
C HIS A 297 3.90 -32.03 28.13
N ALA A 298 2.93 -32.95 28.20
CA ALA A 298 1.50 -32.66 28.23
C ALA A 298 0.92 -32.73 29.65
N LYS A 299 -0.22 -32.07 29.84
CA LYS A 299 -1.08 -32.18 31.02
C LYS A 299 -1.85 -33.51 31.00
N SER A 300 -2.62 -33.81 32.04
CA SER A 300 -3.49 -35.01 32.09
C SER A 300 -4.54 -34.99 30.97
N ASN A 301 -5.06 -33.81 30.63
CA ASN A 301 -6.03 -33.59 29.54
C ASN A 301 -5.43 -33.57 28.12
N GLY A 302 -4.14 -33.87 27.95
CA GLY A 302 -3.48 -33.90 26.64
C GLY A 302 -3.01 -32.55 26.08
N ALA A 303 -3.27 -31.43 26.76
CA ALA A 303 -2.75 -30.13 26.34
C ALA A 303 -1.25 -30.00 26.64
N LEU A 304 -0.46 -29.46 25.71
CA LEU A 304 0.96 -29.15 25.92
C LEU A 304 1.13 -28.06 26.98
N ARG A 305 2.11 -28.24 27.88
CA ARG A 305 2.39 -27.29 28.96
C ARG A 305 3.01 -25.99 28.45
N TYR A 306 2.86 -24.92 29.23
CA TYR A 306 3.61 -23.68 29.01
C TYR A 306 5.11 -23.97 29.02
N GLY A 307 5.83 -23.40 28.06
CA GLY A 307 7.26 -23.56 27.94
C GLY A 307 7.72 -24.83 27.23
N THR A 308 6.80 -25.73 26.84
CA THR A 308 7.13 -26.88 26.00
C THR A 308 7.73 -26.43 24.67
N HIS A 309 8.83 -27.06 24.27
CA HIS A 309 9.45 -26.82 22.98
C HIS A 309 8.83 -27.74 21.93
N VAL A 310 8.46 -27.18 20.79
CA VAL A 310 7.88 -27.92 19.67
C VAL A 310 8.60 -27.57 18.39
N THR A 311 8.89 -28.59 17.57
CA THR A 311 9.43 -28.38 16.23
C THR A 311 8.29 -28.11 15.26
N VAL A 312 8.24 -26.90 14.72
CA VAL A 312 7.29 -26.52 13.67
C VAL A 312 7.82 -26.95 12.31
N LYS A 313 7.07 -27.83 11.65
CA LYS A 313 7.39 -28.41 10.33
C LYS A 313 6.65 -27.71 9.19
N GLU A 314 5.52 -27.08 9.48
CA GLU A 314 4.65 -26.47 8.48
C GLU A 314 3.77 -25.39 9.13
N TRP A 315 3.39 -24.37 8.37
CA TRP A 315 2.41 -23.36 8.77
C TRP A 315 1.22 -23.38 7.81
N LYS A 316 0.00 -23.41 8.34
CA LYS A 316 -1.25 -23.39 7.54
C LYS A 316 -2.37 -22.74 8.34
N ASN A 317 -3.08 -21.78 7.76
CA ASN A 317 -4.25 -21.11 8.36
C ASN A 317 -4.03 -20.57 9.79
N GLY A 318 -2.82 -20.09 10.10
CA GLY A 318 -2.47 -19.62 11.45
C GLY A 318 -2.09 -20.73 12.45
N PHE A 319 -2.13 -22.00 12.03
CA PHE A 319 -1.71 -23.16 12.81
C PHE A 319 -0.32 -23.64 12.38
N ALA A 320 0.42 -24.20 13.33
CA ALA A 320 1.70 -24.84 13.12
C ALA A 320 1.55 -26.37 13.20
N ARG A 321 2.12 -27.07 12.23
CA ARG A 321 2.25 -28.53 12.28
C ARG A 321 3.47 -28.91 13.09
N ILE A 322 3.26 -29.72 14.11
CA ILE A 322 4.27 -30.34 14.97
C ILE A 322 4.22 -31.86 14.80
N PRO A 323 5.19 -32.65 15.29
CA PRO A 323 5.17 -34.11 15.15
C PRO A 323 3.87 -34.78 15.61
N SER A 324 3.22 -34.24 16.64
CA SER A 324 2.00 -34.80 17.21
C SER A 324 0.69 -34.29 16.59
N GLY A 325 0.73 -33.37 15.62
CA GLY A 325 -0.47 -32.79 14.99
C GLY A 325 -0.35 -31.28 14.76
N TRP A 326 -1.46 -30.55 14.86
CA TRP A 326 -1.54 -29.10 14.62
C TRP A 326 -1.81 -28.33 15.90
N VAL A 327 -1.12 -27.21 16.11
CA VAL A 327 -1.33 -26.32 17.26
C VAL A 327 -1.54 -24.89 16.80
N SER A 328 -2.30 -24.09 17.56
CA SER A 328 -2.49 -22.68 17.22
C SER A 328 -1.16 -21.92 17.28
N GLY A 329 -0.87 -21.19 16.21
CA GLY A 329 0.33 -20.39 16.05
C GLY A 329 0.40 -19.16 16.95
N ASP A 330 -0.75 -18.69 17.45
CA ASP A 330 -0.83 -17.49 18.29
C ASP A 330 -0.17 -17.71 19.65
N TYR A 331 -0.03 -18.98 20.04
CA TYR A 331 0.60 -19.41 21.29
C TYR A 331 2.00 -20.00 21.09
N LEU A 332 2.66 -19.67 19.98
CA LEU A 332 4.03 -20.11 19.71
C LEU A 332 4.96 -18.91 19.56
N LYS A 333 6.06 -18.92 20.31
CA LYS A 333 7.15 -17.95 20.18
C LYS A 333 8.40 -18.67 19.68
N LYS A 334 9.06 -18.14 18.65
CA LYS A 334 10.29 -18.74 18.12
C LYS A 334 11.38 -18.70 19.20
N VAL A 335 12.14 -19.78 19.31
CA VAL A 335 13.34 -19.91 20.15
C VAL A 335 14.58 -19.66 19.31
#